data_AF-A0AAV4HNF3-F1
#
_entry.id   AF-A0AAV4HNF3-F1
#
_cell.length_a   1.000
_cell.length_b   1.000
_cell.length_c   1.000
_cell.angle_alpha   90.00
_cell.angle_beta   90.00
_cell.angle_gamma   90.00
#
_symmetry.space_group_name_H-M   'P 1'
#
loop_
_entity.id
_entity.type
_entity.pdbx_description
1 polymer ?
#
loop_
_entity_poly.entity_id
_entity_poly.type
_entity_poly.pdbx_seq_one_letter_code
_entity_poly.pdbx_strand_id
1 'polypeptide(L)'
;MGDFKSHHTEWGYQDDNLSKAGNDKIQWAEQSNATLLYNSKDKDTSKSAHWRKEYTPGLAFVTQNKGSVQAKREVPTDFPRSQHCPTVITTGIIVPRIAGIPKPRWNFRKADSEAYKIDIDKTCQG
;
A
#
# COMPACT_ATOMS: atom_id res chain seq x y z
N MET A 1 -0.08 2.99 3.74
CA MET A 1 0.34 2.55 2.40
C MET A 1 -0.52 1.37 2.01
N GLY A 2 -0.92 1.27 0.75
CA GLY A 2 -1.70 0.14 0.27
C GLY A 2 -2.20 0.34 -1.15
N ASP A 3 -3.01 -0.60 -1.63
CA ASP A 3 -3.78 -0.47 -2.86
C ASP A 3 -5.13 0.21 -2.54
N PHE A 4 -5.33 1.40 -3.10
CA PHE A 4 -6.45 2.27 -2.84
C PHE A 4 -7.55 2.13 -3.91
N LYS A 5 -7.24 1.63 -5.11
CA LYS A 5 -8.20 1.49 -6.22
C LYS A 5 -9.05 2.74 -6.50
N SER A 6 -8.46 3.92 -6.35
CA SER A 6 -9.13 5.21 -6.58
C SER A 6 -8.39 6.04 -7.63
N HIS A 7 -9.13 6.85 -8.36
CA HIS A 7 -8.61 7.75 -9.37
C HIS A 7 -8.64 9.18 -8.83
N HIS A 8 -7.55 9.92 -9.01
CA HIS A 8 -7.49 11.35 -8.68
C HIS A 8 -6.28 11.99 -9.38
N THR A 9 -6.41 13.26 -9.73
CA THR A 9 -5.38 14.06 -10.42
C THR A 9 -4.10 14.20 -9.59
N GLU A 10 -4.23 14.37 -8.27
CA GLU A 10 -3.14 14.37 -7.28
C GLU A 10 -2.15 13.19 -7.34
N TRP A 11 -2.55 12.04 -7.91
CA TRP A 11 -1.64 10.90 -8.11
C TRP A 11 -1.60 10.40 -9.56
N GLY A 12 -1.72 11.34 -10.51
CA GLY A 12 -1.32 11.11 -11.90
C GLY A 12 -2.44 10.73 -12.88
N TYR A 13 -3.70 10.74 -12.45
CA TYR A 13 -4.82 10.55 -13.38
C TYR A 13 -5.17 11.86 -14.11
N GLN A 14 -5.67 11.75 -15.33
CA GLN A 14 -6.02 12.93 -16.14
C GLN A 14 -7.30 13.63 -15.69
N ASP A 15 -8.18 12.91 -14.98
CA ASP A 15 -9.47 13.39 -14.56
C ASP A 15 -9.84 12.74 -13.21
N ASP A 16 -10.45 13.52 -12.32
CA ASP A 16 -11.00 13.13 -11.02
C ASP A 16 -12.54 13.14 -10.99
N ASN A 17 -13.20 13.64 -12.06
CA ASN A 17 -14.66 13.85 -12.14
C ASN A 17 -15.52 12.60 -11.93
N LEU A 18 -14.93 11.39 -11.97
CA LEU A 18 -15.66 10.12 -11.83
C LEU A 18 -15.32 9.33 -10.57
N SER A 19 -14.54 9.87 -9.64
CA SER A 19 -14.04 9.12 -8.48
C SER A 19 -14.28 9.84 -7.16
N LYS A 20 -15.51 9.71 -6.63
CA LYS A 20 -15.84 10.11 -5.26
C LYS A 20 -14.81 9.57 -4.25
N ALA A 21 -14.38 8.33 -4.44
CA ALA A 21 -13.38 7.68 -3.60
C ALA A 21 -12.00 8.37 -3.63
N GLY A 22 -11.65 9.06 -4.71
CA GLY A 22 -10.43 9.88 -4.78
C GLY A 22 -10.56 11.12 -3.90
N ASN A 23 -11.65 11.86 -4.06
CA ASN A 23 -11.94 13.07 -3.29
C ASN A 23 -12.06 12.77 -1.79
N ASP A 24 -12.75 11.68 -1.43
CA ASP A 24 -12.87 11.23 -0.04
C ASP A 24 -11.49 10.99 0.61
N LYS A 25 -10.49 10.55 -0.16
CA LYS A 25 -9.13 10.31 0.33
C LYS A 25 -8.32 11.57 0.49
N ILE A 26 -8.48 12.54 -0.42
CA ILE A 26 -7.88 13.86 -0.26
C ILE A 26 -8.45 14.52 1.00
N GLN A 27 -9.77 14.50 1.15
CA GLN A 27 -10.44 15.05 2.34
C GLN A 27 -9.95 14.35 3.62
N TRP A 28 -9.86 13.02 3.63
CA TRP A 28 -9.31 12.28 4.76
C TRP A 28 -7.85 12.68 5.06
N ALA A 29 -7.02 12.84 4.02
CA ALA A 29 -5.62 13.21 4.16
C ALA A 29 -5.47 14.62 4.76
N GLU A 30 -6.27 15.58 4.32
CA GLU A 30 -6.32 16.92 4.88
C GLU A 30 -6.73 16.91 6.35
N GLN A 31 -7.82 16.21 6.69
CA GLN A 31 -8.30 16.09 8.08
C GLN A 31 -7.29 15.40 9.00
N SER A 32 -6.49 14.48 8.45
CA SER A 32 -5.50 13.71 9.19
C SER A 32 -4.12 14.36 9.20
N ASN A 33 -3.95 15.54 8.60
CA ASN A 33 -2.65 16.19 8.36
C ASN A 33 -1.62 15.22 7.76
N ALA A 34 -2.07 14.47 6.75
CA ALA A 34 -1.26 13.48 6.04
C ALA A 34 -0.93 13.99 4.63
N THR A 35 0.34 13.93 4.26
CA THR A 35 0.82 14.29 2.94
C THR A 35 0.97 13.06 2.07
N LEU A 36 0.50 13.15 0.84
CA LEU A 36 0.69 12.11 -0.17
C LEU A 36 2.17 12.04 -0.58
N LEU A 37 2.76 10.85 -0.50
CA LEU A 37 4.10 10.55 -1.02
C LEU A 37 4.01 10.14 -2.49
N TYR A 38 3.69 11.10 -3.35
CA TYR A 38 3.61 10.89 -4.80
C TYR A 38 4.64 11.77 -5.52
N ASN A 39 5.20 11.23 -6.60
CA ASN A 39 6.11 11.93 -7.48
C ASN A 39 5.78 11.51 -8.91
N SER A 40 5.45 12.48 -9.76
CA SER A 40 5.07 12.24 -11.16
C SER A 40 6.22 11.69 -12.02
N LYS A 41 7.45 11.72 -11.52
CA LYS A 41 8.62 11.10 -12.17
C LYS A 41 8.77 9.61 -11.87
N ASP A 42 8.07 9.10 -10.86
CA ASP A 42 8.08 7.67 -10.55
C ASP A 42 7.28 6.90 -11.61
N LYS A 43 7.56 5.60 -11.73
CA LYS A 43 6.72 4.69 -12.51
C LYS A 43 5.35 4.51 -11.86
N ASP A 44 4.38 4.16 -12.67
CA ASP A 44 3.08 3.70 -12.21
C ASP A 44 3.19 2.40 -11.40
N THR A 45 2.32 2.26 -10.40
CA THR A 45 2.36 1.13 -9.44
C THR A 45 1.66 -0.14 -9.91
N SER A 46 0.98 -0.10 -11.06
CA SER A 46 0.28 -1.26 -11.62
C SER A 46 0.18 -1.17 -13.15
N LYS A 47 0.21 -2.33 -13.81
CA LYS A 47 0.13 -2.45 -15.27
C LYS A 47 -0.95 -3.45 -15.67
N SER A 48 -1.90 -3.01 -16.48
CA SER A 48 -2.86 -3.91 -17.11
C SER A 48 -2.32 -4.35 -18.48
N ALA A 49 -1.99 -5.63 -18.60
CA ALA A 49 -1.63 -6.23 -19.89
C ALA A 49 -2.82 -6.24 -20.87
N HIS A 50 -4.04 -6.43 -20.35
CA HIS A 50 -5.26 -6.49 -21.15
C HIS A 50 -5.58 -5.13 -21.79
N TRP A 51 -5.47 -4.06 -21.02
CA TRP A 51 -5.77 -2.68 -21.48
C TRP A 51 -4.54 -1.94 -22.02
N ARG A 52 -3.35 -2.54 -21.92
CA ARG A 52 -2.06 -1.91 -22.22
C ARG A 52 -1.91 -0.53 -21.58
N LYS A 53 -2.39 -0.42 -20.33
CA LYS A 53 -2.45 0.83 -19.58
C LYS A 53 -1.81 0.66 -18.21
N GLU A 54 -1.13 1.71 -17.78
CA GLU A 54 -0.50 1.81 -16.46
C GLU A 54 -1.38 2.67 -15.54
N TYR A 55 -1.30 2.38 -14.23
CA TYR A 55 -2.16 2.94 -13.20
C TYR A 55 -1.38 3.14 -11.90
N THR A 56 -1.78 4.16 -11.12
CA THR A 56 -1.22 4.40 -9.78
C THR A 56 -2.26 4.19 -8.67
N PRO A 57 -2.71 2.94 -8.42
CA PRO A 57 -3.60 2.66 -7.30
C PRO A 57 -2.84 2.44 -5.98
N GLY A 58 -1.53 2.17 -6.03
CA GLY A 58 -0.67 2.02 -4.86
C GLY A 58 -0.26 3.38 -4.29
N LEU A 59 -0.87 3.77 -3.17
CA LEU A 59 -0.60 5.08 -2.54
C LEU A 59 0.05 4.93 -1.17
N ALA A 60 0.81 5.95 -0.80
CA ALA A 60 1.42 6.09 0.51
C ALA A 60 1.22 7.52 1.00
N PHE A 61 0.81 7.65 2.26
CA PHE A 61 0.65 8.93 2.93
C PHE A 61 1.54 8.95 4.17
N VAL A 62 2.06 10.12 4.52
CA VAL A 62 2.88 10.34 5.71
C VAL A 62 2.30 11.49 6.52
N THR A 63 2.14 11.29 7.82
CA THR A 63 1.82 12.39 8.75
C THR A 63 3.12 13.06 9.20
N GLN A 64 3.19 14.38 9.11
CA GLN A 64 4.35 15.14 9.58
C GLN A 64 4.05 15.84 10.91
N ASN A 65 4.77 15.43 11.96
CA ASN A 65 4.89 16.11 13.25
C ASN A 65 6.24 16.84 13.36
N LYS A 66 6.39 17.76 14.33
CA LYS A 66 7.70 18.37 14.66
C LYS A 66 8.74 17.28 14.92
N GLY A 67 9.83 17.28 14.14
CA GLY A 67 10.88 16.26 14.21
C GLY A 67 10.67 15.03 13.30
N SER A 68 9.65 15.03 12.45
CA SER A 68 9.43 13.93 11.50
C SER A 68 10.53 13.88 10.45
N VAL A 69 11.00 12.66 10.19
CA VAL A 69 12.04 12.44 9.20
C VAL A 69 11.41 12.41 7.81
N GLN A 70 12.12 12.97 6.82
CA GLN A 70 11.66 12.94 5.44
C GLN A 70 11.47 11.49 4.98
N ALA A 71 10.31 11.24 4.37
CA ALA A 71 9.97 9.98 3.74
C ALA A 71 10.00 10.18 2.22
N LYS A 72 10.63 9.26 1.51
CA LYS A 72 10.67 9.23 0.05
C LYS A 72 10.02 7.95 -0.43
N ARG A 73 9.20 8.06 -1.48
CA ARG A 73 8.67 6.91 -2.21
C ARG A 73 9.47 6.70 -3.49
N GLU A 74 9.71 5.44 -3.83
CA GLU A 74 10.22 5.01 -5.12
C GLU A 74 9.43 3.80 -5.61
N VAL A 75 9.17 3.73 -6.92
CA VAL A 75 8.56 2.57 -7.57
C VAL A 75 9.64 1.90 -8.43
N PRO A 76 10.32 0.86 -7.89
CA PRO A 76 11.34 0.11 -8.64
C PRO A 76 10.77 -0.62 -9.87
N THR A 77 11.62 -1.42 -10.51
CA THR A 77 11.26 -2.21 -11.69
C THR A 77 10.10 -3.17 -11.46
N ASP A 78 9.44 -3.53 -12.55
CA ASP A 78 8.34 -4.49 -12.60
C ASP A 78 8.67 -5.79 -11.86
N PHE A 79 7.66 -6.38 -11.21
CA PHE A 79 7.82 -7.63 -10.49
C PHE A 79 7.33 -8.82 -11.32
N PRO A 80 8.14 -9.88 -11.48
CA PRO A 80 7.78 -11.00 -12.33
C PRO A 80 6.44 -11.63 -11.93
N ARG A 81 5.56 -11.85 -12.91
CA ARG A 81 4.24 -12.49 -12.75
C ARG A 81 3.27 -11.72 -11.85
N SER A 82 3.48 -10.42 -11.66
CA SER A 82 2.56 -9.51 -10.98
C SER A 82 2.19 -8.36 -11.89
N GLN A 83 0.93 -7.94 -11.85
CA GLN A 83 0.50 -6.68 -12.46
C GLN A 83 0.91 -5.47 -11.60
N HIS A 84 1.05 -5.67 -10.29
CA HIS A 84 1.52 -4.64 -9.36
C HIS A 84 3.05 -4.52 -9.37
N CYS A 85 3.52 -3.29 -9.35
CA CYS A 85 4.91 -2.92 -9.09
C CYS A 85 5.09 -2.65 -7.59
N PRO A 86 6.17 -3.15 -6.97
CA PRO A 86 6.46 -2.87 -5.57
C PRO A 86 6.72 -1.38 -5.39
N THR A 87 6.41 -0.88 -4.20
CA THR A 87 6.70 0.49 -3.81
C THR A 87 7.61 0.44 -2.59
N VAL A 88 8.72 1.17 -2.65
CA VAL A 88 9.70 1.27 -1.58
C VAL A 88 9.53 2.64 -0.93
N ILE A 89 9.40 2.64 0.40
CA ILE A 89 9.36 3.87 1.19
C ILE A 89 10.62 3.91 2.05
N THR A 90 11.47 4.89 1.79
CA THR A 90 12.66 5.14 2.60
C THR A 90 12.33 6.24 3.59
N THR A 91 12.50 5.95 4.87
CA THR A 91 12.46 6.96 5.93
C THR A 91 13.87 7.15 6.47
N GLY A 92 14.28 8.36 6.79
CA GLY A 92 15.64 8.61 7.30
C GLY A 92 15.89 8.13 8.74
N ILE A 93 14.98 7.34 9.33
CA ILE A 93 15.17 6.76 10.66
C ILE A 93 15.90 5.43 10.50
N ILE A 94 17.16 5.38 10.93
CA ILE A 94 17.86 4.11 11.14
C ILE A 94 17.30 3.53 12.45
N VAL A 95 16.34 2.62 12.35
CA VAL A 95 15.83 1.91 13.53
C VAL A 95 16.93 0.93 13.96
N PRO A 96 17.56 1.12 15.14
CA PRO A 96 18.55 0.16 15.61
C PRO A 96 17.85 -1.19 15.82
N ARG A 97 18.50 -2.28 15.40
CA ARG A 97 17.99 -3.64 15.60
C ARG A 97 18.07 -3.97 17.09
N ILE A 98 17.00 -3.67 17.83
CA ILE A 98 16.89 -4.03 19.24
C ILE A 98 16.58 -5.52 19.33
N ALA A 99 17.30 -6.25 20.18
CA ALA A 99 16.94 -7.62 20.53
C ALA A 99 15.57 -7.59 21.23
N GLY A 100 14.51 -7.96 20.49
CA GLY A 100 13.15 -7.88 20.98
C GLY A 100 12.80 -9.02 21.93
N ILE A 101 11.92 -8.74 22.89
CA ILE A 101 11.22 -9.76 23.68
C ILE A 101 10.39 -10.61 22.68
N PRO A 102 10.43 -11.96 22.76
CA PRO A 102 9.66 -12.82 21.86
C PRO A 102 8.15 -12.61 22.09
N LYS A 103 7.54 -11.76 21.27
CA LYS A 103 6.09 -11.66 21.15
C LYS A 103 5.58 -12.70 20.15
N PRO A 104 4.40 -13.29 20.37
CA PRO A 104 3.75 -14.09 19.34
C PRO A 104 3.58 -13.25 18.08
N ARG A 105 4.17 -13.72 16.98
CA ARG A 105 4.05 -13.09 15.66
C ARG A 105 3.23 -14.02 14.78
N TRP A 106 2.40 -13.43 13.93
CA TRP A 106 1.76 -14.16 12.84
C TRP A 106 2.86 -14.68 11.90
N ASN A 107 3.21 -15.94 12.09
CA ASN A 107 4.12 -16.65 11.21
C ASN A 107 3.25 -17.45 10.25
N PHE A 108 2.98 -16.89 9.08
CA PHE A 108 2.21 -17.58 8.03
C PHE A 108 2.84 -18.90 7.60
N ARG A 109 4.15 -19.10 7.85
CA ARG A 109 4.85 -20.37 7.63
C ARG A 109 4.56 -21.43 8.70
N LYS A 110 3.94 -21.05 9.82
CA LYS A 110 3.44 -21.93 10.89
C LYS A 110 1.90 -21.98 10.93
N ALA A 111 1.22 -21.40 9.95
CA ALA A 111 -0.22 -21.52 9.84
C ALA A 111 -0.55 -22.97 9.45
N ASP A 112 -1.13 -23.71 10.38
CA ASP A 112 -1.64 -25.05 10.12
C ASP A 112 -2.95 -24.95 9.33
N SER A 113 -2.78 -24.76 8.03
CA SER A 113 -3.89 -24.56 7.09
C SER A 113 -4.77 -25.81 6.98
N GLU A 114 -4.22 -26.98 7.34
CA GLU A 114 -4.90 -28.26 7.28
C GLU A 114 -5.82 -28.42 8.49
N ALA A 115 -5.33 -28.11 9.70
CA ALA A 115 -6.16 -28.03 10.90
C ALA A 115 -7.31 -27.01 10.75
N TYR A 116 -7.03 -25.85 10.15
CA TYR A 116 -8.06 -24.84 9.89
C TYR A 116 -9.17 -25.31 8.94
N LYS A 117 -8.81 -26.06 7.88
CA LYS A 117 -9.80 -26.65 6.96
C LYS A 117 -10.71 -27.65 7.67
N ILE A 118 -10.13 -28.52 8.50
CA ILE A 118 -10.89 -29.50 9.28
C ILE A 118 -11.90 -28.83 10.22
N ASP A 119 -11.53 -27.68 10.81
CA ASP A 119 -12.40 -26.93 11.71
C ASP A 119 -13.58 -26.26 10.98
N ILE A 120 -13.32 -25.68 9.80
CA ILE A 120 -14.36 -25.13 8.92
C ILE A 120 -15.34 -26.23 8.51
N ASP A 121 -14.85 -27.39 8.05
CA ASP A 121 -15.71 -28.47 7.57
C ASP A 121 -16.62 -29.02 8.68
N LYS A 122 -16.12 -29.11 9.92
CA LYS A 122 -16.95 -29.49 11.08
C LYS A 122 -18.03 -28.48 11.41
N THR A 123 -17.74 -27.19 11.23
CA THR A 123 -18.65 -26.10 11.58
C THR A 123 -19.70 -25.86 10.49
N CYS A 124 -19.39 -26.17 9.23
CA CYS A 124 -20.29 -25.99 8.09
C CYS A 124 -21.13 -27.24 7.73
N GLN A 125 -21.04 -28.33 8.49
CA GLN A 125 -21.89 -29.52 8.35
C GLN A 125 -23.06 -29.59 9.35
N GLY A 126 -23.42 -28.44 9.95
CA GLY A 126 -24.62 -28.27 10.77
C GLY A 126 -25.85 -27.86 9.95
#